data_AF-G9KML9-F1
#
_entry.id   AF-G9KML9-F1
#
_cell.length_a   1.000
_cell.length_b   1.000
_cell.length_c   1.000
_cell.angle_alpha   90.00
_cell.angle_beta   90.00
_cell.angle_gamma   90.00
#
_symmetry.space_group_name_H-M   'P 1'
#
loop_
_entity.id
_entity.type
_entity.pdbx_description
1 polymer ?
#
loop_
_entity_poly.entity_id
_entity_poly.type
_entity_poly.pdbx_seq_one_letter_code
_entity_poly.pdbx_strand_id
1 'polypeptide(L)' 'AIESKTVFGFLKPDHRGGEVITASFDGETHSIQLPPVNSASFALRFLETLCHSLQCDNLLSSQPFSSYRGNTSSPA' A
#
# COMPACT_ATOMS: atom_id res chain seq x y z
N ALA A 1 -3.71 -9.31 -17.93
CA ALA A 1 -3.31 -8.10 -17.19
C ALA A 1 -4.53 -7.61 -16.41
N ILE A 2 -4.38 -7.19 -15.16
CA ILE A 2 -5.49 -6.57 -14.40
C ILE A 2 -5.75 -5.18 -15.02
N GLU A 3 -7.02 -4.85 -15.25
CA GLU A 3 -7.41 -3.57 -15.86
C GLU A 3 -7.28 -2.43 -14.84
N SER A 4 -6.57 -1.35 -15.20
CA SER A 4 -6.32 -0.19 -14.31
C SER A 4 -7.62 0.38 -13.73
N LYS A 5 -8.70 0.38 -14.52
CA LYS A 5 -10.04 0.82 -14.11
C LYS A 5 -10.60 -0.02 -12.95
N THR A 6 -10.45 -1.35 -13.03
CA THR A 6 -10.86 -2.28 -11.96
C THR A 6 -10.02 -2.05 -10.70
N VAL A 7 -8.70 -1.90 -10.84
CA VAL A 7 -7.80 -1.62 -9.70
C VAL A 7 -8.16 -0.31 -9.02
N PHE A 8 -8.39 0.73 -9.81
CA PHE A 8 -8.75 2.05 -9.30
C PHE A 8 -10.10 2.02 -8.56
N GLY A 9 -11.03 1.15 -8.98
CA GLY A 9 -12.31 0.94 -8.33
C GLY A 9 -12.24 0.30 -6.93
N PHE A 10 -11.11 -0.29 -6.53
CA PHE A 10 -10.94 -0.78 -5.15
C PHE A 10 -10.69 0.34 -4.15
N LEU A 11 -10.28 1.52 -4.62
CA LEU A 11 -10.00 2.67 -3.80
C LEU A 11 -11.29 3.46 -3.55
N LYS A 12 -11.53 3.86 -2.31
CA LYS A 12 -12.71 4.65 -1.93
C LYS A 12 -12.33 6.13 -1.85
N PRO A 13 -12.97 7.01 -2.64
CA PRO A 13 -12.72 8.44 -2.56
C PRO A 13 -13.24 9.00 -1.22
N ASP A 14 -12.51 9.99 -0.68
CA ASP A 14 -12.85 10.70 0.54
C ASP A 14 -12.47 12.19 0.37
N HIS A 15 -13.37 13.09 0.79
CA HIS A 15 -13.22 14.53 0.54
C HIS A 15 -12.51 15.27 1.69
N ARG A 16 -11.92 14.55 2.65
CA ARG A 16 -11.35 15.15 3.88
C ARG A 16 -9.90 15.59 3.72
N GLY A 17 -9.35 15.62 2.51
CA GLY A 17 -8.06 16.27 2.29
C GLY A 17 -6.82 15.37 2.40
N GLY A 18 -6.90 14.05 2.21
CA GLY A 18 -5.73 13.16 2.25
C GLY A 18 -4.96 13.06 0.93
N GLU A 19 -4.20 11.97 0.78
CA GLU A 19 -3.31 11.71 -0.37
C GLU A 19 -4.10 11.58 -1.69
N VAL A 20 -3.53 12.03 -2.81
CA VAL A 20 -4.15 11.90 -4.14
C VAL A 20 -3.53 10.75 -4.90
N ILE A 21 -4.37 9.81 -5.34
CA ILE A 21 -3.95 8.70 -6.21
C ILE A 21 -4.42 8.99 -7.63
N THR A 22 -3.53 8.80 -8.60
CA THR A 22 -3.84 8.96 -10.03
C THR A 22 -3.68 7.65 -10.78
N ALA A 23 -4.49 7.43 -11.80
CA ALA A 23 -4.38 6.31 -12.73
C ALA A 23 -4.82 6.73 -14.13
N SER A 24 -4.25 6.10 -15.15
CA SER A 24 -4.63 6.35 -16.55
C SER A 24 -5.40 5.16 -17.11
N PHE A 25 -6.63 5.42 -17.57
CA PHE A 25 -7.48 4.46 -18.27
C PHE A 25 -8.53 5.20 -19.10
N ASP A 26 -9.11 4.53 -20.09
CA ASP A 26 -10.08 5.12 -21.04
C ASP A 26 -9.53 6.35 -21.80
N GLY A 27 -8.20 6.50 -21.90
CA GLY A 27 -7.55 7.65 -22.56
C GLY A 27 -7.44 8.91 -21.68
N GLU A 28 -7.91 8.86 -20.44
CA GLU A 28 -7.87 9.98 -19.49
C GLU A 28 -7.07 9.64 -18.22
N THR A 29 -6.68 10.67 -17.49
CA THR A 29 -6.11 10.52 -16.15
C THR A 29 -7.19 10.75 -15.11
N HIS A 30 -7.43 9.73 -14.29
CA HIS A 30 -8.38 9.73 -13.20
C HIS A 30 -7.65 9.99 -11.90
N SER A 31 -8.26 10.76 -11.00
CA SER A 31 -7.73 11.06 -9.69
C SER A 31 -8.78 10.85 -8.61
N ILE A 32 -8.34 10.36 -7.45
CA ILE A 32 -9.16 10.29 -6.25
C ILE A 32 -8.34 10.77 -5.05
N GLN A 33 -9.06 11.25 -4.05
CA GLN A 33 -8.47 11.63 -2.78
C GLN A 33 -8.77 10.56 -1.75
N LEU A 34 -7.74 10.14 -1.02
CA LEU A 34 -7.84 9.20 0.09
C LEU A 34 -8.16 9.94 1.39
N PRO A 35 -8.67 9.24 2.42
CA PRO A 35 -8.83 9.84 3.74
C PRO A 35 -7.45 10.19 4.35
N PRO A 36 -7.34 11.28 5.13
CA PRO A 36 -6.11 11.62 5.83
C PRO A 36 -5.77 10.55 6.88
N VAL A 37 -4.51 10.14 6.92
CA VAL A 37 -4.00 9.10 7.84
C VAL A 37 -3.01 9.71 8.83
N ASN A 38 -3.12 9.32 10.10
CA ASN A 38 -2.26 9.79 11.19
C ASN A 38 -1.56 8.63 11.94
N SER A 39 -1.64 7.41 11.39
CA SER A 39 -1.09 6.21 12.01
C SER A 39 -0.40 5.34 10.96
N ALA A 40 0.84 4.94 11.26
CA ALA A 40 1.59 4.01 10.43
C ALA A 40 0.86 2.65 10.31
N SER A 41 0.26 2.16 11.39
CA SER A 41 -0.50 0.92 11.37
C SER A 41 -1.71 0.98 10.44
N PHE A 42 -2.38 2.14 10.34
CA PHE A 42 -3.49 2.33 9.42
C PHE A 42 -3.01 2.33 7.96
N ALA A 43 -1.91 3.04 7.67
CA ALA A 43 -1.32 3.07 6.34
C ALA A 43 -0.90 1.66 5.88
N LEU A 44 -0.22 0.90 6.74
CA LEU A 44 0.18 -0.48 6.45
C LEU A 44 -1.04 -1.38 6.20
N ARG A 45 -2.07 -1.29 7.04
CA ARG A 45 -3.28 -2.10 6.87
C ARG A 45 -4.05 -1.77 5.58
N PHE A 46 -4.10 -0.48 5.22
CA PHE A 46 -4.67 -0.04 3.95
C PHE A 46 -3.94 -0.69 2.76
N LEU A 47 -2.61 -0.63 2.75
CA LEU A 47 -1.79 -1.23 1.70
C LEU A 47 -1.94 -2.76 1.64
N GLU A 48 -1.93 -3.44 2.80
CA GLU A 48 -2.18 -4.89 2.88
C GLU A 48 -3.56 -5.25 2.29
N THR A 49 -4.61 -4.48 2.63
CA THR A 49 -5.98 -4.73 2.13
C THR A 49 -6.08 -4.51 0.62
N LEU A 50 -5.39 -3.50 0.10
CA LEU A 50 -5.34 -3.24 -1.34
C LEU A 50 -4.61 -4.37 -2.07
N CYS A 51 -3.45 -4.80 -1.58
CA CYS A 51 -2.70 -5.93 -2.14
C CYS A 51 -3.50 -7.23 -2.10
N HIS A 52 -4.26 -7.47 -1.04
CA HIS A 52 -5.16 -8.62 -0.96
C HIS A 52 -6.24 -8.59 -2.05
N SER A 53 -6.84 -7.42 -2.28
CA SER A 53 -7.85 -7.22 -3.34
C SER A 53 -7.27 -7.44 -4.74
N LEU A 54 -5.97 -7.20 -4.90
CA LEU A 54 -5.19 -7.41 -6.12
C LEU A 54 -4.56 -8.80 -6.22
N GLN A 55 -4.77 -9.68 -5.23
CA GLN A 55 -4.17 -11.01 -5.15
C GLN A 55 -2.62 -10.97 -5.19
N CYS A 56 -2.03 -9.97 -4.52
CA CYS A 56 -0.61 -9.66 -4.54
C CYS A 56 -0.03 -9.45 -3.12
N ASP A 57 -0.35 -10.34 -2.17
CA ASP A 57 -0.04 -10.17 -0.75
C ASP A 57 1.47 -10.06 -0.42
N ASN A 58 2.36 -10.58 -1.29
CA ASN A 58 3.81 -10.59 -1.07
C ASN A 58 4.56 -9.37 -1.64
N LEU A 59 3.84 -8.35 -2.13
CA LEU A 59 4.48 -7.14 -2.67
C LEU A 59 5.04 -6.20 -1.59
N LEU A 60 4.53 -6.30 -0.36
CA LEU A 60 4.92 -5.45 0.75
C LEU A 60 5.09 -6.24 2.03
N SER A 61 6.07 -5.82 2.84
CA SER A 61 6.29 -6.34 4.19
C SER A 61 6.12 -5.19 5.18
N SER A 62 5.22 -5.38 6.15
CA SER A 62 5.10 -4.51 7.31
C SER A 62 6.15 -4.82 8.37
N GLN A 63 6.87 -5.94 8.26
CA GLN A 63 8.00 -6.24 9.12
C GLN A 63 9.22 -5.41 8.72
N PRO A 64 9.83 -4.68 9.68
CA PRO A 64 11.13 -4.07 9.43
C PRO A 64 12.16 -5.17 9.14
N PHE A 65 13.18 -4.84 8.35
CA PHE A 65 14.32 -5.74 8.20
C PHE A 65 14.89 -6.02 9.59
N SER A 66 14.89 -7.29 10.00
CA SER A 66 15.58 -7.67 11.23
C SER A 66 17.02 -7.23 11.09
N SER A 67 17.48 -6.32 11.96
CA SER A 67 18.91 -6.08 12.11
C SER A 67 19.53 -7.44 12.36
N TYR A 68 20.37 -7.89 11.44
CA TYR A 68 21.25 -9.03 11.64
C TYR A 68 22.10 -8.69 12.86
N ARG A 69 21.62 -9.04 14.06
CA ARG A 69 22.49 -9.19 15.22
C ARG A 69 23.28 -10.44 14.89
N GLY A 70 24.38 -10.23 14.15
CA GLY A 70 25.38 -11.24 13.87
C GLY A 70 25.65 -11.94 15.19
N ASN A 71 25.32 -13.23 15.21
CA ASN A 71 25.57 -14.10 16.34
C ASN A 71 27.08 -14.32 16.38
N THR A 72 27.87 -13.32 16.76
CA THR A 72 29.29 -13.51 17.08
C THR A 72 29.31 -14.11 18.48
N SER A 73 29.06 -15.41 18.55
CA SER A 73 29.46 -16.22 19.68
C SER A 73 30.97 -16.09 19.83
N SER A 74 31.42 -15.32 20.82
CA SER A 74 32.81 -15.32 21.26
C SER A 74 33.21 -16.75 21.62
N PRO A 75 34.31 -17.32 21.08
CA PRO A 75 34.87 -18.53 21.65
C PRO A 75 35.53 -18.15 22.99
N ALA A 76 35.33 -19.03 23.97
CA ALA A 76 35.91 -18.98 25.32
C ALA A 76 37.43 -19.21 25.29
#